data_AF-A0A7J7LC82-F1
#
_entry.id   AF-A0A7J7LC82-F1
#
_cell.length_a   1.000
_cell.length_b   1.000
_cell.length_c   1.000
_cell.angle_alpha   90.00
_cell.angle_beta   90.00
_cell.angle_gamma   90.00
#
_symmetry.space_group_name_H-M   'P 1'
#
loop_
_entity.id
_entity.type
_entity.pdbx_description
1 polymer ?
#
loop_
_entity_poly.entity_id
_entity_poly.type
_entity_poly.pdbx_seq_one_letter_code
_entity_poly.pdbx_strand_id
1 'polypeptide(L)'
;MEEREVGAVGIQFTTNNKTLAKKAIANLDPNEYINPFRSNPAHRNSWIVFDIEMFCRISFDIDVTVNHSSRPTIASPTGNSQQQALPVLNQATSPCLYGNIVETLPLFRDVAVSDRPLLFLRKLQICCIIFDFSDTLKTVRDKETKRQTLLELVDYIQSGAGSGSGKLTETCQEELIRMISVNIFRCLPPASHENTGADIIDPEEDEPYIEPSWPHLQIVYELLLRYVVSSDTDTKIAKRYIDHSFVLKLLDLFESEDPREREYLKTILHRIYGKFMVHRPFIRKSINHIFYRFIFETERHSGISELLEILGSIINGFALPMKEEHKLFLVRALIPLHKPKPIAVYHQQLTYCITQFVEKDYKLADTVIRGLLKYWPVTNCQKEVLILGELEEVLESTQPPEFQRCMVPLFKQIARCLNSSHFQVRDLPLLS
;
A
#
# COMPACT_ATOMS: atom_id res chain seq x y z
N MET A 1 -16.88 28.34 11.51
CA MET A 1 -17.10 26.88 11.55
C MET A 1 -17.00 26.47 10.10
N GLU A 2 -15.82 26.03 9.69
CA GLU A 2 -15.52 25.65 8.31
C GLU A 2 -16.46 24.54 7.86
N GLU A 3 -17.25 24.79 6.82
CA GLU A 3 -17.72 23.72 5.96
C GLU A 3 -16.49 23.18 5.24
N ARG A 4 -16.04 21.99 5.63
CA ARG A 4 -15.22 21.18 4.75
C ARG A 4 -16.16 20.60 3.71
N GLU A 5 -16.07 21.11 2.48
CA GLU A 5 -16.51 20.40 1.29
C GLU A 5 -15.90 19.00 1.32
N VAL A 6 -16.73 18.00 1.63
CA VAL A 6 -16.40 16.60 1.39
C VAL A 6 -17.06 16.24 0.07
N GLY A 7 -16.26 16.12 -0.98
CA GLY A 7 -16.73 15.72 -2.31
C GLY A 7 -17.52 14.42 -2.23
N ALA A 8 -18.74 14.44 -2.77
CA ALA A 8 -19.69 13.33 -2.73
C ALA A 8 -19.43 12.34 -3.88
N VAL A 9 -19.47 11.05 -3.56
CA VAL A 9 -19.40 9.91 -4.51
C VAL A 9 -20.57 8.96 -4.15
N GLY A 10 -21.33 8.46 -5.14
CA GLY A 10 -22.55 7.66 -4.91
C GLY A 10 -22.88 6.71 -6.06
N ILE A 11 -23.37 5.51 -5.70
CA ILE A 11 -23.38 4.27 -6.49
C ILE A 11 -24.04 4.38 -7.88
N GLN A 12 -23.23 4.57 -8.93
CA GLN A 12 -23.72 4.62 -10.31
C GLN A 12 -23.94 3.23 -10.92
N PHE A 13 -25.20 2.91 -11.23
CA PHE A 13 -25.53 1.77 -12.08
C PHE A 13 -25.57 2.20 -13.56
N THR A 14 -25.01 1.38 -14.46
CA THR A 14 -25.22 1.55 -15.90
C THR A 14 -26.72 1.54 -16.25
N THR A 15 -27.14 2.22 -17.32
CA THR A 15 -28.56 2.34 -17.72
C THR A 15 -29.29 1.00 -17.78
N ASN A 16 -28.60 -0.07 -18.20
CA ASN A 16 -29.15 -1.42 -18.27
C ASN A 16 -29.28 -2.09 -16.88
N ASN A 17 -28.33 -1.83 -15.98
CA ASN A 17 -28.38 -2.33 -14.61
C ASN A 17 -29.45 -1.61 -13.78
N LYS A 18 -29.78 -0.34 -14.09
CA LYS A 18 -30.90 0.40 -13.45
C LYS A 18 -32.26 -0.31 -13.63
N THR A 19 -32.55 -0.87 -14.81
CA THR A 19 -33.82 -1.59 -15.04
C THR A 19 -33.89 -2.91 -14.27
N LEU A 20 -32.75 -3.61 -14.15
CA LEU A 20 -32.65 -4.85 -13.39
C LEU A 20 -32.71 -4.59 -11.87
N ALA A 21 -32.07 -3.52 -11.41
CA ALA A 21 -32.17 -3.03 -10.03
C ALA A 21 -33.63 -2.77 -9.63
N LYS A 22 -34.37 -2.03 -10.46
CA LYS A 22 -35.81 -1.77 -10.23
C LYS A 22 -36.63 -3.06 -10.13
N LYS A 23 -36.34 -4.07 -10.96
CA LYS A 23 -37.00 -5.39 -10.89
C LYS A 23 -36.60 -6.19 -9.65
N ALA A 24 -35.35 -6.11 -9.22
CA ALA A 24 -34.88 -6.78 -8.00
C ALA A 24 -35.55 -6.17 -6.76
N ILE A 25 -35.59 -4.84 -6.67
CA ILE A 25 -36.24 -4.10 -5.58
C ILE A 25 -37.74 -4.44 -5.49
N ALA A 26 -38.43 -4.52 -6.63
CA ALA A 26 -39.85 -4.89 -6.69
C ALA A 26 -40.16 -6.31 -6.18
N ASN A 27 -39.16 -7.19 -6.10
CA ASN A 27 -39.30 -8.57 -5.63
C ASN A 27 -38.83 -8.79 -4.19
N LEU A 28 -38.40 -7.73 -3.47
CA LEU A 28 -38.05 -7.82 -2.06
C LEU A 28 -39.33 -7.73 -1.21
N ASP A 29 -39.56 -8.68 -0.29
CA ASP A 29 -40.73 -8.65 0.59
C ASP A 29 -40.62 -7.45 1.56
N PRO A 30 -41.57 -6.49 1.57
CA PRO A 30 -41.52 -5.33 2.46
C PRO A 30 -41.43 -5.69 3.94
N ASN A 31 -41.86 -6.89 4.35
CA ASN A 31 -41.86 -7.32 5.74
C ASN A 31 -40.52 -7.89 6.23
N GLU A 32 -39.55 -8.18 5.34
CA GLU A 32 -38.20 -8.65 5.74
C GLU A 32 -37.28 -7.51 6.27
N TYR A 33 -37.67 -6.23 6.08
CA TYR A 33 -36.81 -5.05 6.34
C TYR A 33 -37.36 -4.10 7.41
N ILE A 34 -38.50 -4.42 8.03
CA ILE A 34 -39.07 -3.60 9.09
C ILE A 34 -38.37 -3.94 10.41
N ASN A 35 -37.56 -2.99 10.90
CA ASN A 35 -36.96 -3.05 12.21
C ASN A 35 -38.07 -3.27 13.28
N PRO A 36 -38.04 -4.34 14.08
CA PRO A 36 -39.13 -4.67 15.02
C PRO A 36 -39.34 -3.62 16.13
N PHE A 37 -38.46 -2.63 16.26
CA PHE A 37 -38.59 -1.50 17.19
C PHE A 37 -39.54 -0.38 16.74
N ARG A 38 -40.17 -0.45 15.56
CA ARG A 38 -41.19 0.53 15.13
C ARG A 38 -42.49 -0.13 14.69
N SER A 39 -43.18 -0.74 15.64
CA SER A 39 -44.57 -1.17 15.48
C SER A 39 -45.53 -0.01 15.79
N ASN A 40 -45.71 0.93 14.85
CA ASN A 40 -46.89 1.80 14.82
C ASN A 40 -47.61 1.66 13.47
N PRO A 41 -48.80 1.01 13.43
CA PRO A 41 -49.48 0.67 12.18
C PRO A 41 -50.03 1.87 11.40
N ALA A 42 -50.03 3.08 11.96
CA ALA A 42 -50.57 4.28 11.29
C ALA A 42 -49.61 4.92 10.25
N HIS A 43 -48.33 4.54 10.21
CA HIS A 43 -47.35 5.14 9.29
C HIS A 43 -46.85 4.19 8.18
N ARG A 44 -47.24 2.90 8.18
CA ARG A 44 -46.68 1.87 7.27
C ARG A 44 -46.83 2.19 5.77
N ASN A 45 -47.89 2.88 5.35
CA ASN A 45 -48.17 3.10 3.92
C ASN A 45 -47.63 4.41 3.35
N SER A 46 -47.20 5.35 4.20
CA SER A 46 -46.77 6.69 3.74
C SER A 46 -45.27 6.80 3.49
N TRP A 47 -44.43 5.97 4.14
CA TRP A 47 -42.97 6.03 4.01
C TRP A 47 -42.44 5.13 2.90
N ILE A 48 -43.04 3.94 2.69
CA ILE A 48 -42.66 3.01 1.61
C ILE A 48 -42.91 3.63 0.22
N VAL A 49 -43.93 4.47 0.09
CA VAL A 49 -44.23 5.19 -1.17
C VAL A 49 -43.27 6.37 -1.38
N PHE A 50 -42.82 7.01 -0.29
CA PHE A 50 -41.88 8.15 -0.36
C PHE A 50 -40.47 7.71 -0.80
N ASP A 51 -39.98 6.54 -0.35
CA ASP A 51 -38.66 6.01 -0.74
C ASP A 51 -38.59 5.56 -2.22
N ILE A 52 -39.72 5.16 -2.81
CA ILE A 52 -39.78 4.70 -4.22
C ILE A 52 -39.94 5.89 -5.19
N GLU A 53 -40.66 6.95 -4.81
CA GLU A 53 -40.80 8.16 -5.64
C GLU A 53 -39.52 9.01 -5.67
N MET A 54 -38.74 9.04 -4.58
CA MET A 54 -37.45 9.76 -4.54
C MET A 54 -36.44 9.21 -5.56
N PHE A 55 -36.54 7.92 -5.89
CA PHE A 55 -35.72 7.22 -6.88
C PHE A 55 -35.97 7.68 -8.35
N CYS A 56 -36.99 8.51 -8.62
CA CYS A 56 -37.42 8.85 -9.98
C CYS A 56 -37.28 10.33 -10.39
N ARG A 57 -36.86 11.26 -9.52
CA ARG A 57 -36.82 12.70 -9.84
C ARG A 57 -35.46 13.35 -9.58
N ILE A 58 -34.53 13.28 -10.54
CA ILE A 58 -33.39 14.21 -10.59
C ILE A 58 -33.11 14.62 -12.05
N SER A 59 -33.44 15.86 -12.41
CA SER A 59 -32.85 16.63 -13.52
C SER A 59 -33.24 18.12 -13.44
N PHE A 60 -32.22 19.01 -13.55
CA PHE A 60 -32.22 20.48 -13.77
C PHE A 60 -32.77 21.35 -12.60
N ASP A 61 -32.22 22.51 -12.19
CA ASP A 61 -31.44 23.57 -12.85
C ASP A 61 -30.61 24.38 -11.81
N ILE A 62 -29.64 25.15 -12.33
CA ILE A 62 -28.76 26.12 -11.65
C ILE A 62 -29.45 27.49 -11.53
N ASP A 63 -29.34 28.21 -10.40
CA ASP A 63 -28.80 29.59 -10.40
C ASP A 63 -28.47 30.16 -9.01
N VAL A 64 -27.49 31.07 -9.03
CA VAL A 64 -26.70 31.65 -7.94
C VAL A 64 -27.29 32.97 -7.44
N THR A 65 -27.16 33.32 -6.15
CA THR A 65 -26.77 34.69 -5.73
C THR A 65 -26.32 34.81 -4.26
N VAL A 66 -25.38 35.73 -4.06
CA VAL A 66 -24.42 35.88 -2.95
C VAL A 66 -24.86 37.00 -2.00
N ASN A 67 -24.49 36.96 -0.70
CA ASN A 67 -24.00 38.16 -0.01
C ASN A 67 -23.27 37.90 1.33
N HIS A 68 -22.32 38.80 1.60
CA HIS A 68 -21.16 38.72 2.46
C HIS A 68 -21.41 39.28 3.88
N SER A 69 -20.61 38.88 4.89
CA SER A 69 -19.69 39.75 5.68
C SER A 69 -19.35 39.28 7.13
N SER A 70 -18.06 38.97 7.33
CA SER A 70 -17.09 39.53 8.31
C SER A 70 -17.33 39.61 9.85
N ARG A 71 -16.55 38.76 10.58
CA ARG A 71 -15.52 39.05 11.63
C ARG A 71 -15.95 39.46 13.10
N PRO A 72 -15.04 39.46 14.12
CA PRO A 72 -14.66 38.33 15.02
C PRO A 72 -14.70 38.70 16.54
N THR A 73 -13.99 37.92 17.40
CA THR A 73 -13.46 38.16 18.80
C THR A 73 -14.04 37.21 19.87
N ILE A 74 -13.38 36.73 20.95
CA ILE A 74 -12.08 36.94 21.64
C ILE A 74 -11.78 35.70 22.56
N ALA A 75 -10.51 35.50 22.95
CA ALA A 75 -9.93 34.51 23.90
C ALA A 75 -10.47 34.62 25.36
N SER A 76 -10.28 33.74 26.35
CA SER A 76 -9.10 33.05 26.98
C SER A 76 -9.61 32.37 28.31
N PRO A 77 -8.82 31.79 29.27
CA PRO A 77 -7.67 30.87 29.21
C PRO A 77 -7.61 29.79 30.37
N THR A 78 -6.48 29.03 30.39
CA THR A 78 -5.71 28.39 31.50
C THR A 78 -6.07 27.01 32.12
N GLY A 79 -5.04 26.15 32.22
CA GLY A 79 -4.91 25.03 33.18
C GLY A 79 -3.72 24.07 32.90
N ASN A 80 -2.60 24.23 33.63
CA ASN A 80 -1.35 23.45 33.56
C ASN A 80 -1.38 22.17 34.44
N SER A 81 -0.64 21.11 34.04
CA SER A 81 0.16 20.29 34.97
C SER A 81 1.18 19.37 34.26
N GLN A 82 2.41 19.40 34.77
CA GLN A 82 3.61 18.64 34.36
C GLN A 82 3.74 17.32 35.14
N GLN A 83 4.45 16.31 34.58
CA GLN A 83 5.25 15.34 35.34
C GLN A 83 6.37 14.70 34.48
N GLN A 84 7.56 14.59 35.06
CA GLN A 84 8.85 14.07 34.54
C GLN A 84 9.09 12.61 35.03
N ALA A 85 9.46 11.66 34.14
CA ALA A 85 10.80 11.10 33.83
C ALA A 85 11.32 9.95 34.73
N LEU A 86 11.83 8.85 34.11
CA LEU A 86 13.20 8.29 34.24
C LEU A 86 13.37 6.96 33.44
N PRO A 87 14.59 6.61 32.96
CA PRO A 87 14.86 5.53 31.99
C PRO A 87 15.44 4.24 32.61
N VAL A 88 15.34 3.11 31.89
CA VAL A 88 15.97 1.81 32.25
C VAL A 88 16.91 1.35 31.14
N LEU A 89 18.11 0.95 31.57
CA LEU A 89 19.24 0.41 30.81
C LEU A 89 19.11 -1.12 30.69
N ASN A 90 19.38 -1.72 29.51
CA ASN A 90 20.20 -2.94 29.44
C ASN A 90 20.71 -3.31 28.04
N GLN A 91 21.98 -3.70 28.05
CA GLN A 91 22.89 -4.28 27.05
C GLN A 91 22.39 -5.64 26.51
N ALA A 92 22.95 -6.35 25.52
CA ALA A 92 23.87 -6.20 24.37
C ALA A 92 24.20 -7.66 23.93
N THR A 93 24.37 -7.95 22.63
CA THR A 93 25.20 -9.07 22.10
C THR A 93 25.43 -8.86 20.59
N SER A 94 26.57 -8.29 20.14
CA SER A 94 27.78 -8.96 19.57
C SER A 94 27.74 -9.21 18.03
N PRO A 95 28.87 -9.43 17.31
CA PRO A 95 30.10 -8.62 17.20
C PRO A 95 30.67 -8.52 15.74
N CYS A 96 31.26 -7.39 15.31
CA CYS A 96 32.30 -7.40 14.26
C CYS A 96 33.37 -6.31 14.52
N LEU A 97 34.61 -6.74 14.75
CA LEU A 97 35.84 -5.94 14.85
C LEU A 97 36.59 -6.03 13.51
N TYR A 98 36.95 -4.89 12.91
CA TYR A 98 38.29 -4.53 12.38
C TYR A 98 38.30 -3.00 12.21
N GLY A 99 39.43 -2.35 12.53
CA GLY A 99 39.52 -0.90 12.77
C GLY A 99 38.83 0.00 11.74
N ASN A 100 37.86 0.81 12.22
CA ASN A 100 37.10 1.78 11.43
C ASN A 100 37.97 3.00 11.08
N ILE A 101 38.90 2.87 10.13
CA ILE A 101 39.50 4.03 9.49
C ILE A 101 38.88 4.12 8.10
N VAL A 102 37.99 5.10 7.91
CA VAL A 102 37.50 5.46 6.57
C VAL A 102 38.62 6.21 5.87
N GLU A 103 39.35 5.51 5.00
CA GLU A 103 40.39 6.13 4.18
C GLU A 103 39.75 7.07 3.15
N THR A 104 40.24 8.30 3.04
CA THR A 104 39.79 9.25 2.01
C THR A 104 40.41 8.87 0.67
N LEU A 105 39.62 8.21 -0.18
CA LEU A 105 40.03 7.79 -1.52
C LEU A 105 39.87 8.93 -2.55
N PRO A 106 40.70 8.97 -3.62
CA PRO A 106 40.59 9.98 -4.67
C PRO A 106 39.25 9.92 -5.42
N LEU A 107 38.89 11.00 -6.10
CA LEU A 107 37.68 11.08 -6.93
C LEU A 107 37.87 10.28 -8.22
N PHE A 108 36.79 9.73 -8.78
CA PHE A 108 36.86 9.01 -10.07
C PHE A 108 37.35 9.88 -11.23
N ARG A 109 37.14 11.21 -11.15
CA ARG A 109 37.55 12.19 -12.17
C ARG A 109 39.07 12.41 -12.20
N ASP A 110 39.74 12.18 -11.07
CA ASP A 110 41.17 12.44 -10.89
C ASP A 110 42.04 11.23 -11.23
N VAL A 111 41.42 10.11 -11.62
CA VAL A 111 42.08 8.82 -11.85
C VAL A 111 41.86 8.35 -13.29
N ALA A 112 42.88 7.74 -13.87
CA ALA A 112 42.85 7.18 -15.23
C ALA A 112 41.75 6.12 -15.37
N VAL A 113 41.13 6.04 -16.57
CA VAL A 113 40.00 5.13 -16.84
C VAL A 113 40.34 3.66 -16.53
N SER A 114 41.59 3.26 -16.73
CA SER A 114 42.09 1.90 -16.43
C SER A 114 42.02 1.53 -14.95
N ASP A 115 42.18 2.51 -14.06
CA ASP A 115 42.29 2.26 -12.62
C ASP A 115 40.95 2.46 -11.90
N ARG A 116 39.96 3.04 -12.59
CA ARG A 116 38.59 3.25 -12.06
C ARG A 116 37.93 1.97 -11.55
N PRO A 117 38.03 0.79 -12.19
CA PRO A 117 37.44 -0.43 -11.66
C PRO A 117 38.02 -0.84 -10.30
N LEU A 118 39.34 -0.70 -10.10
CA LEU A 118 39.98 -1.03 -8.82
C LEU A 118 39.60 -0.02 -7.73
N LEU A 119 39.55 1.27 -8.08
CA LEU A 119 39.08 2.32 -7.17
C LEU A 119 37.62 2.10 -6.76
N PHE A 120 36.78 1.67 -7.70
CA PHE A 120 35.38 1.31 -7.44
C PHE A 120 35.27 0.21 -6.39
N LEU A 121 36.03 -0.88 -6.54
CA LEU A 121 36.06 -1.97 -5.55
C LEU A 121 36.48 -1.50 -4.15
N ARG A 122 37.52 -0.65 -4.06
CA ARG A 122 37.96 -0.09 -2.77
C ARG A 122 36.89 0.80 -2.12
N LYS A 123 36.22 1.65 -2.91
CA LYS A 123 35.12 2.49 -2.42
C LYS A 123 33.94 1.63 -1.92
N LEU A 124 33.61 0.53 -2.60
CA LEU A 124 32.58 -0.42 -2.15
C LEU A 124 32.93 -1.07 -0.81
N GLN A 125 34.18 -1.45 -0.60
CA GLN A 125 34.64 -2.02 0.67
C GLN A 125 34.46 -1.04 1.84
N ILE A 126 34.80 0.24 1.64
CA ILE A 126 34.56 1.30 2.64
C ILE A 126 33.06 1.46 2.94
N CYS A 127 32.22 1.43 1.90
CA CYS A 127 30.77 1.54 2.06
C CYS A 127 30.12 0.34 2.78
N CYS A 128 30.84 -0.77 2.99
CA CYS A 128 30.38 -1.90 3.81
C CYS A 128 30.44 -1.60 5.32
N ILE A 129 31.18 -0.59 5.75
CA ILE A 129 31.27 -0.21 7.17
C ILE A 129 29.93 0.41 7.59
N ILE A 130 29.25 -0.21 8.56
CA ILE A 130 27.97 0.27 9.10
C ILE A 130 28.25 1.24 10.24
N PHE A 131 27.65 2.42 10.18
CA PHE A 131 27.75 3.42 11.24
C PHE A 131 26.51 3.40 12.10
N ASP A 132 26.70 3.55 13.40
CA ASP A 132 25.61 3.77 14.35
C ASP A 132 25.16 5.24 14.30
N PHE A 133 23.87 5.44 14.03
CA PHE A 133 23.23 6.76 13.97
C PHE A 133 22.45 7.11 15.24
N SER A 134 22.43 6.24 16.27
CA SER A 134 21.86 6.57 17.59
C SER A 134 22.58 7.75 18.27
N ASP A 135 23.86 7.96 17.97
CA ASP A 135 24.63 9.14 18.36
C ASP A 135 25.14 9.88 17.12
N THR A 136 24.46 10.99 16.77
CA THR A 136 24.75 11.78 15.57
C THR A 136 26.08 12.54 15.65
N LEU A 137 26.65 12.73 16.85
CA LEU A 137 27.88 13.49 17.05
C LEU A 137 29.13 12.61 17.03
N LYS A 138 28.97 11.28 17.15
CA LYS A 138 30.07 10.33 16.95
C LYS A 138 30.36 10.11 15.47
N THR A 139 31.65 10.03 15.13
CA THR A 139 32.16 9.67 13.79
C THR A 139 31.58 10.51 12.64
N VAL A 140 31.28 11.79 12.89
CA VAL A 140 30.68 12.71 11.89
C VAL A 140 31.49 12.77 10.60
N ARG A 141 32.82 12.89 10.70
CA ARG A 141 33.70 12.93 9.52
C ARG A 141 33.60 11.64 8.69
N ASP A 142 33.66 10.49 9.34
CA ASP A 142 33.62 9.19 8.67
C ASP A 142 32.24 8.91 8.05
N LYS A 143 31.16 9.30 8.74
CA LYS A 143 29.78 9.27 8.23
C LYS A 143 29.65 10.13 6.98
N GLU A 144 30.22 11.34 6.98
CA GLU A 144 30.18 12.23 5.83
C GLU A 144 31.04 11.71 4.67
N THR A 145 32.22 11.16 4.95
CA THR A 145 33.06 10.53 3.93
C THR A 145 32.37 9.33 3.27
N LYS A 146 31.70 8.46 4.05
CA LYS A 146 30.88 7.37 3.49
C LYS A 146 29.74 7.92 2.63
N ARG A 147 29.03 8.96 3.10
CA ARG A 147 27.93 9.59 2.37
C ARG A 147 28.41 10.11 1.01
N GLN A 148 29.52 10.84 0.98
CA GLN A 148 30.08 11.39 -0.26
C GLN A 148 30.59 10.29 -1.20
N THR A 149 31.20 9.24 -0.65
CA THR A 149 31.63 8.06 -1.42
C THR A 149 30.44 7.34 -2.06
N LEU A 150 29.33 7.18 -1.34
CA LEU A 150 28.10 6.58 -1.88
C LEU A 150 27.52 7.41 -3.03
N LEU A 151 27.51 8.75 -2.91
CA LEU A 151 27.06 9.62 -4.00
C LEU A 151 27.93 9.48 -5.25
N GLU A 152 29.25 9.43 -5.09
CA GLU A 152 30.15 9.19 -6.22
C GLU A 152 29.92 7.84 -6.90
N LEU A 153 29.57 6.80 -6.12
CA LEU A 153 29.22 5.49 -6.68
C LEU A 153 27.91 5.55 -7.48
N VAL A 154 26.92 6.31 -7.02
CA VAL A 154 25.67 6.54 -7.77
C VAL A 154 25.96 7.24 -9.10
N ASP A 155 26.73 8.31 -9.06
CA ASP A 155 27.12 9.07 -10.26
C ASP A 155 27.90 8.18 -11.24
N TYR A 156 28.81 7.33 -10.72
CA TYR A 156 29.59 6.38 -11.52
C TYR A 156 28.70 5.35 -12.23
N ILE A 157 27.71 4.77 -11.55
CA ILE A 157 26.75 3.83 -12.16
C ILE A 157 25.84 4.55 -13.16
N GLN A 158 25.33 5.74 -12.82
CA GLN A 158 24.46 6.51 -13.71
C GLN A 158 25.17 6.93 -14.99
N SER A 159 26.46 7.27 -14.90
CA SER A 159 27.28 7.68 -16.05
C SER A 159 27.69 6.51 -16.97
N GLY A 160 27.08 5.33 -16.83
CA GLY A 160 27.36 4.15 -17.67
C GLY A 160 28.73 3.53 -17.40
N ALA A 161 29.17 3.54 -16.12
CA ALA A 161 30.49 3.07 -15.63
C ALA A 161 31.70 3.98 -15.96
N GLY A 162 31.45 5.29 -16.14
CA GLY A 162 32.48 6.33 -16.12
C GLY A 162 33.15 6.60 -17.47
N SER A 163 32.42 7.21 -18.41
CA SER A 163 32.93 7.88 -19.64
C SER A 163 33.94 7.05 -20.46
N GLY A 164 33.51 5.89 -20.96
CA GLY A 164 34.32 5.06 -21.86
C GLY A 164 33.82 3.64 -22.13
N SER A 165 32.52 3.44 -22.39
CA SER A 165 31.96 2.23 -23.05
C SER A 165 32.38 0.85 -22.48
N GLY A 166 32.43 0.69 -21.16
CA GLY A 166 32.68 -0.61 -20.53
C GLY A 166 31.52 -1.05 -19.66
N LYS A 167 30.94 -2.24 -19.91
CA LYS A 167 30.00 -2.88 -18.98
C LYS A 167 30.67 -3.09 -17.62
N LEU A 168 29.90 -2.99 -16.53
CA LEU A 168 30.40 -3.31 -15.19
C LEU A 168 30.92 -4.75 -15.17
N THR A 169 32.18 -4.95 -14.79
CA THR A 169 32.79 -6.28 -14.73
C THR A 169 32.06 -7.17 -13.73
N GLU A 170 32.14 -8.49 -13.91
CA GLU A 170 31.46 -9.47 -13.03
C GLU A 170 31.84 -9.27 -11.56
N THR A 171 33.14 -9.09 -11.26
CA THR A 171 33.64 -8.83 -9.91
C THR A 171 33.09 -7.55 -9.30
N CYS A 172 32.97 -6.47 -10.09
CA CYS A 172 32.40 -5.22 -9.60
C CYS A 172 30.90 -5.34 -9.33
N GLN A 173 30.17 -6.16 -10.11
CA GLN A 173 28.75 -6.43 -9.85
C GLN A 173 28.54 -7.22 -8.56
N GLU A 174 29.34 -8.26 -8.34
CA GLU A 174 29.30 -9.08 -7.14
C GLU A 174 29.54 -8.23 -5.88
N GLU A 175 30.62 -7.46 -5.86
CA GLU A 175 30.97 -6.61 -4.73
C GLU A 175 29.96 -5.49 -4.50
N LEU A 176 29.36 -4.96 -5.57
CA LEU A 176 28.30 -3.95 -5.47
C LEU A 176 27.06 -4.54 -4.78
N ILE A 177 26.59 -5.70 -5.23
CA ILE A 177 25.41 -6.35 -4.64
C ILE A 177 25.69 -6.81 -3.22
N ARG A 178 26.93 -7.27 -2.93
CA ARG A 178 27.38 -7.58 -1.57
C ARG A 178 27.33 -6.35 -0.67
N MET A 179 27.87 -5.22 -1.10
CA MET A 179 27.86 -3.96 -0.34
C MET A 179 26.43 -3.49 -0.07
N ILE A 180 25.56 -3.51 -1.09
CA ILE A 180 24.14 -3.17 -0.94
C ILE A 180 23.49 -4.10 0.10
N SER A 181 23.67 -5.41 -0.05
CA SER A 181 23.08 -6.43 0.83
C SER A 181 23.48 -6.24 2.29
N VAL A 182 24.74 -5.92 2.57
CA VAL A 182 25.25 -5.65 3.93
C VAL A 182 24.59 -4.42 4.56
N ASN A 183 24.24 -3.41 3.76
CA ASN A 183 23.62 -2.19 4.28
C ASN A 183 22.10 -2.32 4.45
N ILE A 184 21.38 -2.94 3.50
CA ILE A 184 19.91 -2.96 3.51
C ILE A 184 19.32 -4.12 4.30
N PHE A 185 19.92 -5.33 4.23
CA PHE A 185 19.37 -6.52 4.87
C PHE A 185 19.75 -6.56 6.35
N ARG A 186 18.87 -6.01 7.17
CA ARG A 186 18.96 -5.92 8.62
C ARG A 186 17.69 -6.46 9.27
N CYS A 187 17.79 -6.81 10.55
CA CYS A 187 16.59 -7.02 11.36
C CYS A 187 15.91 -5.65 11.56
N LEU A 188 14.62 -5.58 11.26
CA LEU A 188 13.82 -4.41 11.57
C LEU A 188 13.67 -4.28 13.10
N PRO A 189 13.59 -3.05 13.63
CA PRO A 189 13.30 -2.87 15.05
C PRO A 189 11.95 -3.49 15.42
N PRO A 190 11.77 -3.95 16.67
CA PRO A 190 10.47 -4.43 17.14
C PRO A 190 9.40 -3.35 16.95
N ALA A 191 8.24 -3.73 16.44
CA ALA A 191 7.16 -2.79 16.17
C ALA A 191 6.66 -2.17 17.49
N SER A 192 6.15 -0.93 17.43
CA SER A 192 5.63 -0.18 18.60
C SER A 192 4.76 -1.02 19.53
N HIS A 193 3.88 -1.83 18.93
CA HIS A 193 2.87 -2.63 19.60
C HIS A 193 3.41 -3.89 20.30
N GLU A 194 4.55 -4.41 19.86
CA GLU A 194 5.20 -5.56 20.51
C GLU A 194 5.78 -5.16 21.86
N ASN A 195 6.12 -3.88 22.03
CA ASN A 195 6.68 -3.33 23.28
C ASN A 195 5.60 -3.00 24.32
N THR A 196 4.37 -2.70 23.89
CA THR A 196 3.30 -2.21 24.78
C THR A 196 2.35 -3.32 25.26
N GLY A 197 2.28 -4.46 24.56
CA GLY A 197 1.40 -5.58 24.93
C GLY A 197 -0.10 -5.27 24.90
N ALA A 198 -0.48 -4.09 24.39
CA ALA A 198 -1.86 -3.65 24.26
C ALA A 198 -2.38 -3.96 22.85
N ASP A 199 -3.63 -4.43 22.77
CA ASP A 199 -4.38 -4.40 21.52
C ASP A 199 -4.54 -2.94 21.11
N ILE A 200 -3.78 -2.50 20.10
CA ILE A 200 -3.85 -1.16 19.54
C ILE A 200 -5.32 -0.90 19.18
N ILE A 201 -5.93 0.07 19.87
CA ILE A 201 -7.33 0.44 19.68
C ILE A 201 -7.49 1.18 18.33
N ASP A 202 -6.44 1.86 17.87
CA ASP A 202 -6.39 2.54 16.57
C ASP A 202 -4.96 2.53 15.95
N PRO A 203 -4.71 1.77 14.86
CA PRO A 203 -3.43 1.76 14.15
C PRO A 203 -3.03 3.11 13.53
N GLU A 204 -3.95 4.08 13.41
CA GLU A 204 -3.67 5.39 12.81
C GLU A 204 -2.99 6.37 13.79
N GLU A 205 -2.99 6.09 15.10
CA GLU A 205 -2.41 6.99 16.12
C GLU A 205 -0.94 6.71 16.46
N ASP A 206 -0.37 5.58 16.02
CA ASP A 206 1.01 5.21 16.32
C ASP A 206 2.01 6.00 15.45
N GLU A 207 2.92 6.73 16.10
CA GLU A 207 4.00 7.45 15.42
C GLU A 207 4.96 6.43 14.77
N PRO A 208 5.14 6.45 13.44
CA PRO A 208 5.93 5.43 12.75
C PRO A 208 7.41 5.55 13.10
N TYR A 209 8.08 4.42 13.33
CA TYR A 209 9.52 4.42 13.51
C TYR A 209 10.24 4.93 12.24
N ILE A 210 11.03 5.99 12.41
CA ILE A 210 11.84 6.60 11.36
C ILE A 210 13.28 6.10 11.47
N GLU A 211 13.81 5.55 10.39
CA GLU A 211 15.15 4.95 10.38
C GLU A 211 16.24 6.02 10.54
N PRO A 212 17.04 6.01 11.63
CA PRO A 212 18.08 7.01 11.88
C PRO A 212 19.23 6.94 10.87
N SER A 213 19.48 5.76 10.28
CA SER A 213 20.53 5.56 9.28
C SER A 213 20.14 5.99 7.87
N TRP A 214 18.96 6.62 7.71
CA TRP A 214 18.41 7.06 6.43
C TRP A 214 19.37 7.87 5.54
N PRO A 215 20.22 8.78 6.05
CA PRO A 215 21.17 9.53 5.20
C PRO A 215 22.13 8.65 4.41
N HIS A 216 22.44 7.44 4.88
CA HIS A 216 23.20 6.44 4.11
C HIS A 216 22.27 5.50 3.35
N LEU A 217 21.23 4.98 4.00
CA LEU A 217 20.33 3.98 3.40
C LEU A 217 19.62 4.50 2.15
N GLN A 218 19.18 5.76 2.14
CA GLN A 218 18.57 6.38 0.96
C GLN A 218 19.48 6.27 -0.26
N ILE A 219 20.78 6.53 -0.10
CA ILE A 219 21.75 6.49 -1.21
C ILE A 219 22.02 5.05 -1.63
N VAL A 220 22.03 4.09 -0.68
CA VAL A 220 22.18 2.66 -1.00
C VAL A 220 20.97 2.14 -1.78
N TYR A 221 19.74 2.54 -1.41
CA TYR A 221 18.54 2.21 -2.17
C TYR A 221 18.54 2.85 -3.57
N GLU A 222 18.96 4.10 -3.67
CA GLU A 222 19.16 4.77 -4.96
C GLU A 222 20.16 4.01 -5.83
N LEU A 223 21.29 3.58 -5.25
CA LEU A 223 22.32 2.79 -5.94
C LEU A 223 21.77 1.46 -6.46
N LEU A 224 20.99 0.74 -5.65
CA LEU A 224 20.31 -0.49 -6.07
C LEU A 224 19.31 -0.22 -7.20
N LEU A 225 18.52 0.84 -7.10
CA LEU A 225 17.57 1.23 -8.13
C LEU A 225 18.28 1.55 -9.45
N ARG A 226 19.37 2.32 -9.41
CA ARG A 226 20.18 2.64 -10.61
C ARG A 226 20.80 1.39 -11.22
N TYR A 227 21.30 0.46 -10.42
CA TYR A 227 21.80 -0.82 -10.91
C TYR A 227 20.69 -1.63 -11.60
N VAL A 228 19.51 -1.75 -10.98
CA VAL A 228 18.39 -2.52 -11.56
C VAL A 228 17.86 -1.85 -12.83
N VAL A 229 17.78 -0.53 -12.91
CA VAL A 229 17.26 0.19 -14.09
C VAL A 229 18.28 0.31 -15.22
N SER A 230 19.59 0.29 -14.92
CA SER A 230 20.65 0.45 -15.91
C SER A 230 20.53 -0.51 -17.10
N SER A 231 20.58 0.03 -18.31
CA SER A 231 20.60 -0.73 -19.58
C SER A 231 21.88 -1.52 -19.78
N ASP A 232 22.98 -1.10 -19.14
CA ASP A 232 24.31 -1.70 -19.32
C ASP A 232 24.48 -2.98 -18.48
N THR A 233 23.53 -3.26 -17.60
CA THR A 233 23.52 -4.44 -16.75
C THR A 233 23.01 -5.67 -17.52
N ASP A 234 23.91 -6.62 -17.79
CA ASP A 234 23.56 -7.89 -18.43
C ASP A 234 22.68 -8.75 -17.51
N THR A 235 21.42 -8.96 -17.90
CA THR A 235 20.44 -9.73 -17.12
C THR A 235 20.83 -11.20 -16.94
N LYS A 236 21.68 -11.76 -17.82
CA LYS A 236 22.17 -13.13 -17.69
C LYS A 236 23.17 -13.28 -16.56
N ILE A 237 23.94 -12.23 -16.29
CA ILE A 237 24.93 -12.19 -15.21
C ILE A 237 24.26 -11.73 -13.92
N ALA A 238 23.50 -10.63 -13.96
CA ALA A 238 22.89 -10.01 -12.79
C ALA A 238 21.93 -10.94 -12.03
N LYS A 239 21.22 -11.85 -12.74
CA LYS A 239 20.34 -12.86 -12.10
C LYS A 239 21.08 -13.86 -11.20
N ARG A 240 22.42 -13.94 -11.27
CA ARG A 240 23.22 -14.76 -10.35
C ARG A 240 23.35 -14.12 -8.97
N TYR A 241 23.23 -12.80 -8.91
CA TYR A 241 23.38 -12.01 -7.67
C TYR A 241 22.03 -11.58 -7.11
N ILE A 242 21.09 -11.22 -7.98
CA ILE A 242 19.68 -11.04 -7.62
C ILE A 242 19.03 -12.42 -7.75
N ASP A 243 19.15 -13.25 -6.73
CA ASP A 243 18.55 -14.59 -6.69
C ASP A 243 17.25 -14.60 -5.85
N HIS A 244 16.66 -15.77 -5.65
CA HIS A 244 15.47 -15.88 -4.80
C HIS A 244 15.73 -15.52 -3.34
N SER A 245 16.94 -15.73 -2.83
CA SER A 245 17.32 -15.35 -1.46
C SER A 245 17.36 -13.83 -1.31
N PHE A 246 17.95 -13.13 -2.28
CA PHE A 246 17.96 -11.67 -2.34
C PHE A 246 16.53 -11.11 -2.39
N VAL A 247 15.69 -11.65 -3.28
CA VAL A 247 14.29 -11.20 -3.43
C VAL A 247 13.47 -11.47 -2.16
N LEU A 248 13.68 -12.59 -1.48
CA LEU A 248 12.99 -12.90 -0.23
C LEU A 248 13.37 -11.89 0.87
N LYS A 249 14.68 -11.65 1.07
CA LYS A 249 15.14 -10.66 2.05
C LYS A 249 14.67 -9.24 1.71
N LEU A 250 14.54 -8.90 0.42
CA LEU A 250 13.99 -7.63 -0.01
C LEU A 250 12.49 -7.51 0.31
N LEU A 251 11.74 -8.62 0.19
CA LEU A 251 10.33 -8.68 0.57
C LEU A 251 10.14 -8.56 2.09
N ASP A 252 11.02 -9.15 2.90
CA ASP A 252 10.95 -9.05 4.36
C ASP A 252 11.06 -7.57 4.85
N LEU A 253 11.77 -6.72 4.10
CA LEU A 253 11.90 -5.29 4.42
C LEU A 253 10.62 -4.47 4.20
N PHE A 254 9.59 -5.01 3.52
CA PHE A 254 8.29 -4.32 3.40
C PHE A 254 7.56 -4.20 4.74
N GLU A 255 8.02 -4.88 5.79
CA GLU A 255 7.52 -4.69 7.15
C GLU A 255 8.08 -3.43 7.83
N SER A 256 9.00 -2.69 7.19
CA SER A 256 9.53 -1.43 7.71
C SER A 256 8.41 -0.42 7.97
N GLU A 257 8.42 0.20 9.15
CA GLU A 257 7.47 1.27 9.51
C GLU A 257 7.78 2.59 8.79
N ASP A 258 9.00 2.77 8.28
CA ASP A 258 9.41 3.97 7.55
C ASP A 258 8.82 3.99 6.13
N PRO A 259 7.87 4.89 5.81
CA PRO A 259 7.23 4.94 4.50
C PRO A 259 8.22 5.25 3.36
N ARG A 260 9.33 5.94 3.67
CA ARG A 260 10.35 6.29 2.66
C ARG A 260 11.09 5.04 2.20
N GLU A 261 11.35 4.11 3.12
CA GLU A 261 11.97 2.82 2.80
C GLU A 261 11.02 1.97 1.93
N ARG A 262 9.74 1.90 2.31
CA ARG A 262 8.73 1.14 1.55
C ARG A 262 8.55 1.66 0.13
N GLU A 263 8.61 2.97 -0.11
CA GLU A 263 8.51 3.54 -1.46
C GLU A 263 9.68 3.11 -2.38
N TYR A 264 10.90 3.07 -1.84
CA TYR A 264 12.06 2.55 -2.57
C TYR A 264 11.92 1.06 -2.84
N LEU A 265 11.54 0.27 -1.83
CA LEU A 265 11.32 -1.17 -1.98
C LEU A 265 10.25 -1.47 -3.04
N LYS A 266 9.14 -0.73 -3.03
CA LYS A 266 8.07 -0.80 -4.03
C LYS A 266 8.62 -0.63 -5.44
N THR A 267 9.33 0.47 -5.65
CA THR A 267 9.90 0.82 -6.96
C THR A 267 10.92 -0.23 -7.41
N ILE A 268 11.84 -0.63 -6.54
CA ILE A 268 12.91 -1.60 -6.85
C ILE A 268 12.31 -2.97 -7.17
N LEU A 269 11.39 -3.48 -6.35
CA LEU A 269 10.75 -4.78 -6.56
C LEU A 269 9.96 -4.80 -7.87
N HIS A 270 9.23 -3.72 -8.20
CA HIS A 270 8.54 -3.61 -9.48
C HIS A 270 9.52 -3.65 -10.67
N ARG A 271 10.66 -2.94 -10.59
CA ARG A 271 11.69 -2.98 -11.64
C ARG A 271 12.34 -4.37 -11.76
N ILE A 272 12.58 -5.06 -10.64
CA ILE A 272 13.08 -6.44 -10.63
C ILE A 272 12.08 -7.36 -11.33
N TYR A 273 10.79 -7.27 -10.99
CA TYR A 273 9.72 -8.06 -11.60
C TYR A 273 9.64 -7.84 -13.12
N GLY A 274 9.73 -6.58 -13.56
CA GLY A 274 9.72 -6.20 -14.97
C GLY A 274 10.92 -6.76 -15.74
N LYS A 275 12.14 -6.51 -15.24
CA LYS A 275 13.41 -6.82 -15.92
C LYS A 275 13.78 -8.30 -15.86
N PHE A 276 13.58 -8.97 -14.72
CA PHE A 276 14.00 -10.35 -14.50
C PHE A 276 12.80 -11.30 -14.52
N MET A 277 12.41 -11.71 -15.73
CA MET A 277 11.25 -12.60 -15.93
C MET A 277 11.32 -13.91 -15.13
N VAL A 278 12.54 -14.42 -14.87
CA VAL A 278 12.78 -15.65 -14.11
C VAL A 278 12.26 -15.58 -12.67
N HIS A 279 12.23 -14.40 -12.05
CA HIS A 279 11.77 -14.24 -10.66
C HIS A 279 10.27 -14.01 -10.54
N ARG A 280 9.55 -13.75 -11.65
CA ARG A 280 8.12 -13.43 -11.61
C ARG A 280 7.28 -14.48 -10.87
N PRO A 281 7.43 -15.80 -11.12
CA PRO A 281 6.66 -16.81 -10.38
C PRO A 281 6.99 -16.80 -8.89
N PHE A 282 8.26 -16.62 -8.52
CA PHE A 282 8.72 -16.59 -7.13
C PHE A 282 8.19 -15.37 -6.38
N ILE A 283 8.26 -14.18 -6.99
CA ILE A 283 7.72 -12.93 -6.40
C ILE A 283 6.22 -13.08 -6.15
N ARG A 284 5.43 -13.52 -7.14
CA ARG A 284 3.99 -13.72 -6.97
C ARG A 284 3.66 -14.71 -5.85
N LYS A 285 4.40 -15.82 -5.78
CA LYS A 285 4.22 -16.82 -4.72
C LYS A 285 4.56 -16.25 -3.34
N SER A 286 5.63 -15.47 -3.23
CA SER A 286 6.10 -14.91 -1.97
C SER A 286 5.15 -13.83 -1.44
N ILE A 287 4.69 -12.91 -2.31
CA ILE A 287 3.67 -11.92 -1.94
C ILE A 287 2.37 -12.62 -1.50
N ASN A 288 1.98 -13.69 -2.20
CA ASN A 288 0.81 -14.47 -1.81
C ASN A 288 0.97 -15.09 -0.40
N HIS A 289 2.15 -15.65 -0.09
CA HIS A 289 2.43 -16.14 1.26
C HIS A 289 2.36 -15.04 2.33
N ILE A 290 2.87 -13.84 2.04
CA ILE A 290 2.77 -12.68 2.93
C ILE A 290 1.29 -12.34 3.19
N PHE A 291 0.46 -12.31 2.15
CA PHE A 291 -0.98 -12.07 2.29
C PHE A 291 -1.68 -13.16 3.11
N TYR A 292 -1.35 -14.45 2.90
CA TYR A 292 -1.90 -15.52 3.74
C TYR A 292 -1.54 -15.33 5.21
N ARG A 293 -0.26 -15.06 5.52
CA ARG A 293 0.18 -14.81 6.89
C ARG A 293 -0.55 -13.61 7.49
N PHE A 294 -0.67 -12.52 6.73
CA PHE A 294 -1.40 -11.33 7.15
C PHE A 294 -2.90 -11.62 7.43
N ILE A 295 -3.60 -12.31 6.54
CA ILE A 295 -5.06 -12.54 6.67
C ILE A 295 -5.41 -13.53 7.80
N PHE A 296 -4.58 -14.55 7.99
CA PHE A 296 -4.93 -15.71 8.83
C PHE A 296 -4.12 -15.84 10.12
N GLU A 297 -2.96 -15.18 10.24
CA GLU A 297 -2.07 -15.33 11.40
C GLU A 297 -1.87 -14.02 12.15
N THR A 298 -1.34 -12.98 11.49
CA THR A 298 -0.84 -11.79 12.20
C THR A 298 -1.81 -10.62 12.21
N GLU A 299 -2.61 -10.44 11.15
CA GLU A 299 -3.41 -9.23 10.87
C GLU A 299 -2.61 -7.91 10.98
N ARG A 300 -1.27 -7.99 10.89
CA ARG A 300 -0.32 -6.88 11.01
C ARG A 300 0.78 -7.03 9.98
N HIS A 301 0.96 -6.00 9.16
CA HIS A 301 2.04 -5.86 8.18
C HIS A 301 1.99 -4.45 7.55
N SER A 302 3.06 -3.66 7.66
CA SER A 302 3.08 -2.25 7.24
C SER A 302 3.04 -2.04 5.72
N GLY A 303 3.60 -2.98 4.94
CA GLY A 303 3.75 -2.83 3.48
C GLY A 303 2.64 -3.44 2.60
N ILE A 304 1.44 -3.73 3.11
CA ILE A 304 0.38 -4.37 2.30
C ILE A 304 -0.07 -3.46 1.15
N SER A 305 -0.17 -2.16 1.39
CA SER A 305 -0.58 -1.17 0.39
C SER A 305 0.39 -1.14 -0.81
N GLU A 306 1.68 -1.04 -0.53
CA GLU A 306 2.74 -0.97 -1.54
C GLU A 306 2.85 -2.29 -2.33
N LEU A 307 2.67 -3.44 -1.67
CA LEU A 307 2.62 -4.74 -2.35
C LEU A 307 1.41 -4.84 -3.28
N LEU A 308 0.26 -4.29 -2.89
CA LEU A 308 -0.94 -4.22 -3.73
C LEU A 308 -0.75 -3.29 -4.92
N GLU A 309 -0.07 -2.14 -4.78
CA GLU A 309 0.25 -1.28 -5.94
C GLU A 309 1.07 -2.02 -7.01
N ILE A 310 2.09 -2.78 -6.58
CA ILE A 310 2.89 -3.59 -7.51
C ILE A 310 2.01 -4.64 -8.17
N LEU A 311 1.15 -5.32 -7.41
CA LEU A 311 0.24 -6.31 -7.95
C LEU A 311 -0.77 -5.71 -8.91
N GLY A 312 -1.30 -4.52 -8.66
CA GLY A 312 -2.20 -3.81 -9.58
C GLY A 312 -1.56 -3.61 -10.95
N SER A 313 -0.30 -3.15 -10.98
CA SER A 313 0.47 -3.04 -12.23
C SER A 313 0.69 -4.41 -12.92
N ILE A 314 0.97 -5.45 -12.13
CA ILE A 314 1.14 -6.82 -12.63
C ILE A 314 -0.17 -7.36 -13.25
N ILE A 315 -1.31 -7.15 -12.59
CA ILE A 315 -2.63 -7.61 -13.01
C ILE A 315 -3.03 -6.93 -14.32
N ASN A 316 -2.79 -5.62 -14.43
CA ASN A 316 -3.03 -4.90 -15.68
C ASN A 316 -2.21 -5.50 -16.85
N GLY A 317 -1.01 -6.01 -16.58
CA GLY A 317 -0.15 -6.70 -17.54
C GLY A 317 -0.54 -8.15 -17.89
N PHE A 318 -1.61 -8.72 -17.31
CA PHE A 318 -1.99 -10.11 -17.60
C PHE A 318 -2.46 -10.30 -19.05
N ALA A 319 -1.98 -11.40 -19.65
CA ALA A 319 -2.42 -11.85 -20.96
C ALA A 319 -3.82 -12.49 -20.87
N LEU A 320 -4.63 -12.28 -21.90
CA LEU A 320 -5.92 -12.92 -22.07
C LEU A 320 -5.80 -14.15 -23.00
N PRO A 321 -6.51 -15.26 -22.72
CA PRO A 321 -7.35 -15.49 -21.54
C PRO A 321 -6.53 -15.62 -20.25
N MET A 322 -7.10 -15.15 -19.14
CA MET A 322 -6.44 -15.20 -17.84
C MET A 322 -6.17 -16.64 -17.40
N LYS A 323 -4.97 -16.87 -16.85
CA LYS A 323 -4.61 -18.18 -16.28
C LYS A 323 -5.40 -18.48 -15.02
N GLU A 324 -5.66 -19.76 -14.78
CA GLU A 324 -6.39 -20.23 -13.60
C GLU A 324 -5.68 -19.87 -12.29
N GLU A 325 -4.34 -19.86 -12.27
CA GLU A 325 -3.56 -19.42 -11.10
C GLU A 325 -3.89 -17.97 -10.68
N HIS A 326 -4.25 -17.08 -11.62
CA HIS A 326 -4.61 -15.69 -11.32
C HIS A 326 -6.03 -15.59 -10.78
N LYS A 327 -6.96 -16.40 -11.29
CA LYS A 327 -8.33 -16.50 -10.75
C LYS A 327 -8.32 -17.03 -9.32
N LEU A 328 -7.51 -18.06 -9.05
CA LEU A 328 -7.32 -18.58 -7.70
C LEU A 328 -6.70 -17.54 -6.76
N PHE A 329 -5.77 -16.71 -7.26
CA PHE A 329 -5.19 -15.62 -6.49
C PHE A 329 -6.24 -14.57 -6.08
N LEU A 330 -7.12 -14.17 -6.99
CA LEU A 330 -8.26 -13.29 -6.68
C LEU A 330 -9.13 -13.87 -5.56
N VAL A 331 -9.58 -15.12 -5.72
CA VAL A 331 -10.54 -15.74 -4.79
C VAL A 331 -9.93 -16.07 -3.43
N ARG A 332 -8.66 -16.47 -3.38
CA ARG A 332 -8.04 -16.96 -2.14
C ARG A 332 -7.17 -15.95 -1.40
N ALA A 333 -6.71 -14.89 -2.07
CA ALA A 333 -5.88 -13.86 -1.45
C ALA A 333 -6.55 -12.48 -1.47
N LEU A 334 -6.89 -11.94 -2.65
CA LEU A 334 -7.42 -10.57 -2.74
C LEU A 334 -8.80 -10.39 -2.09
N ILE A 335 -9.77 -11.26 -2.37
CA ILE A 335 -11.09 -11.15 -1.74
C ILE A 335 -10.97 -11.31 -0.20
N PRO A 336 -10.22 -12.28 0.36
CA PRO A 336 -10.01 -12.36 1.80
C PRO A 336 -9.24 -11.20 2.44
N LEU A 337 -8.53 -10.34 1.70
CA LEU A 337 -7.91 -9.12 2.25
C LEU A 337 -8.94 -8.10 2.74
N HIS A 338 -10.23 -8.27 2.43
CA HIS A 338 -11.30 -7.47 3.04
C HIS A 338 -11.62 -7.93 4.46
N LYS A 339 -11.08 -9.04 4.95
CA LYS A 339 -11.35 -9.57 6.30
C LYS A 339 -10.65 -8.77 7.42
N PRO A 340 -9.33 -8.47 7.36
CA PRO A 340 -8.62 -7.79 8.45
C PRO A 340 -9.21 -6.44 8.84
N LYS A 341 -8.99 -6.04 10.09
CA LYS A 341 -9.47 -4.76 10.64
C LYS A 341 -8.84 -3.52 9.98
N PRO A 342 -7.51 -3.42 9.74
CA PRO A 342 -6.86 -2.20 9.25
C PRO A 342 -7.01 -2.03 7.72
N ILE A 343 -8.19 -2.33 7.17
CA ILE A 343 -8.44 -2.27 5.73
C ILE A 343 -8.28 -0.85 5.16
N ALA A 344 -8.59 0.19 5.94
CA ALA A 344 -8.50 1.58 5.51
C ALA A 344 -7.12 1.96 4.94
N VAL A 345 -6.05 1.37 5.48
CA VAL A 345 -4.65 1.66 5.10
C VAL A 345 -4.33 1.23 3.67
N TYR A 346 -5.00 0.19 3.15
CA TYR A 346 -4.69 -0.41 1.85
C TYR A 346 -5.92 -0.57 0.94
N HIS A 347 -7.08 -0.08 1.35
CA HIS A 347 -8.35 -0.29 0.67
C HIS A 347 -8.31 0.21 -0.77
N GLN A 348 -7.82 1.43 -1.00
CA GLN A 348 -7.76 2.02 -2.34
C GLN A 348 -6.96 1.15 -3.32
N GLN A 349 -5.81 0.63 -2.88
CA GLN A 349 -4.94 -0.24 -3.68
C GLN A 349 -5.59 -1.61 -3.93
N LEU A 350 -6.35 -2.11 -2.95
CA LEU A 350 -7.11 -3.35 -3.08
C LEU A 350 -8.26 -3.19 -4.08
N THR A 351 -9.06 -2.14 -3.96
CA THR A 351 -10.14 -1.78 -4.90
C THR A 351 -9.60 -1.71 -6.32
N TYR A 352 -8.48 -1.01 -6.53
CA TYR A 352 -7.81 -0.96 -7.84
C TYR A 352 -7.44 -2.37 -8.36
N CYS A 353 -6.91 -3.25 -7.52
CA CYS A 353 -6.61 -4.63 -7.94
C CYS A 353 -7.88 -5.40 -8.33
N ILE A 354 -8.95 -5.26 -7.55
CA ILE A 354 -10.23 -5.96 -7.77
C ILE A 354 -10.89 -5.49 -9.06
N THR A 355 -10.99 -4.18 -9.29
CA THR A 355 -11.58 -3.61 -10.51
C THR A 355 -10.78 -4.05 -11.74
N GLN A 356 -9.45 -4.02 -11.68
CA GLN A 356 -8.61 -4.51 -12.78
C GLN A 356 -8.85 -6.00 -13.12
N PHE A 357 -9.18 -6.86 -12.15
CA PHE A 357 -9.55 -8.25 -12.41
C PHE A 357 -10.89 -8.35 -13.16
N VAL A 358 -11.89 -7.57 -12.75
CA VAL A 358 -13.23 -7.56 -13.35
C VAL A 358 -13.18 -7.00 -14.77
N GLU A 359 -12.38 -5.96 -15.03
CA GLU A 359 -12.16 -5.41 -16.37
C GLU A 359 -11.54 -6.44 -17.34
N LYS A 360 -10.64 -7.29 -16.83
CA LYS A 360 -9.97 -8.33 -17.64
C LYS A 360 -10.88 -9.52 -17.96
N ASP A 361 -11.74 -9.91 -17.02
CA ASP A 361 -12.72 -10.98 -17.20
C ASP A 361 -14.01 -10.65 -16.43
N TYR A 362 -15.00 -10.10 -17.14
CA TYR A 362 -16.28 -9.64 -16.56
C TYR A 362 -17.06 -10.74 -15.83
N LYS A 363 -16.79 -12.02 -16.12
CA LYS A 363 -17.42 -13.17 -15.42
C LYS A 363 -17.00 -13.25 -13.95
N LEU A 364 -15.89 -12.62 -13.58
CA LEU A 364 -15.41 -12.58 -12.20
C LEU A 364 -16.24 -11.62 -11.33
N ALA A 365 -17.05 -10.72 -11.91
CA ALA A 365 -17.88 -9.77 -11.16
C ALA A 365 -18.80 -10.45 -10.14
N ASP A 366 -19.52 -11.52 -10.52
CA ASP A 366 -20.39 -12.26 -9.58
C ASP A 366 -19.58 -12.86 -8.41
N THR A 367 -18.38 -13.36 -8.69
CA THR A 367 -17.50 -13.93 -7.66
C THR A 367 -16.99 -12.86 -6.69
N VAL A 368 -16.60 -11.70 -7.20
CA VAL A 368 -16.16 -10.54 -6.40
C VAL A 368 -17.30 -10.02 -5.53
N ILE A 369 -18.47 -9.73 -6.11
CA ILE A 369 -19.62 -9.18 -5.38
C ILE A 369 -20.05 -10.14 -4.26
N ARG A 370 -20.14 -11.45 -4.54
CA ARG A 370 -20.44 -12.44 -3.49
C ARG A 370 -19.35 -12.51 -2.42
N GLY A 371 -18.09 -12.33 -2.82
CA GLY A 371 -16.95 -12.25 -1.91
C GLY A 371 -17.04 -11.07 -0.96
N LEU A 372 -17.36 -9.87 -1.46
CA LEU A 372 -17.56 -8.66 -0.65
C LEU A 372 -18.74 -8.83 0.31
N LEU A 373 -19.87 -9.35 -0.19
CA LEU A 373 -21.04 -9.65 0.65
C LEU A 373 -20.74 -10.69 1.75
N LYS A 374 -19.83 -11.63 1.49
CA LYS A 374 -19.40 -12.63 2.50
C LYS A 374 -18.59 -11.99 3.64
N TYR A 375 -17.77 -10.99 3.35
CA TYR A 375 -16.94 -10.29 4.34
C TYR A 375 -17.55 -8.96 4.81
N TRP A 376 -18.86 -8.79 4.63
CA TRP A 376 -19.55 -7.56 4.99
C TRP A 376 -19.43 -7.25 6.50
N PRO A 377 -18.97 -6.05 6.88
CA PRO A 377 -18.82 -5.67 8.28
C PRO A 377 -20.20 -5.43 8.91
N VAL A 378 -20.40 -5.98 10.11
CA VAL A 378 -21.66 -5.76 10.87
C VAL A 378 -21.48 -4.71 11.97
N THR A 379 -20.24 -4.51 12.43
CA THR A 379 -19.93 -3.69 13.62
C THR A 379 -19.02 -2.49 13.33
N ASN A 380 -18.46 -2.38 12.13
CA ASN A 380 -17.53 -1.31 11.76
C ASN A 380 -18.12 -0.50 10.59
N CYS A 381 -18.64 0.70 10.90
CA CYS A 381 -19.29 1.58 9.94
C CYS A 381 -18.32 2.18 8.91
N GLN A 382 -17.09 2.50 9.29
CA GLN A 382 -16.07 3.02 8.37
C GLN A 382 -15.73 1.97 7.31
N LYS A 383 -15.56 0.71 7.72
CA LYS A 383 -15.33 -0.41 6.81
C LYS A 383 -16.52 -0.66 5.90
N GLU A 384 -17.75 -0.44 6.38
CA GLU A 384 -18.95 -0.56 5.58
C GLU A 384 -18.99 0.49 4.46
N VAL A 385 -18.64 1.73 4.78
CA VAL A 385 -18.49 2.83 3.80
C VAL A 385 -17.45 2.48 2.73
N LEU A 386 -16.30 1.95 3.13
CA LEU A 386 -15.24 1.55 2.19
C LEU A 386 -15.72 0.47 1.21
N ILE A 387 -16.32 -0.62 1.73
CA ILE A 387 -16.82 -1.72 0.89
C ILE A 387 -17.97 -1.27 -0.01
N LEU A 388 -18.82 -0.33 0.44
CA LEU A 388 -19.86 0.27 -0.40
C LEU A 388 -19.26 1.04 -1.58
N GLY A 389 -18.20 1.83 -1.34
CA GLY A 389 -17.48 2.54 -2.42
C GLY A 389 -16.81 1.60 -3.41
N GLU A 390 -16.17 0.52 -2.93
CA GLU A 390 -15.60 -0.49 -3.83
C GLU A 390 -16.69 -1.21 -4.64
N LEU A 391 -17.80 -1.55 -4.01
CA LEU A 391 -18.92 -2.22 -4.65
C LEU A 391 -19.51 -1.37 -5.79
N GLU A 392 -19.54 -0.06 -5.63
CA GLU A 392 -19.90 0.89 -6.70
C GLU A 392 -19.00 0.76 -7.91
N GLU A 393 -17.68 0.89 -7.73
CA GLU A 393 -16.72 0.79 -8.84
C GLU A 393 -16.81 -0.57 -9.56
N VAL A 394 -17.02 -1.66 -8.82
CA VAL A 394 -17.22 -3.00 -9.40
C VAL A 394 -18.53 -3.07 -10.20
N LEU A 395 -19.61 -2.47 -9.71
CA LEU A 395 -20.92 -2.47 -10.36
C LEU A 395 -20.95 -1.66 -11.65
N GLU A 396 -20.17 -0.59 -11.75
CA GLU A 396 -19.99 0.18 -12.99
C GLU A 396 -19.45 -0.70 -14.13
N SER A 397 -18.51 -1.59 -13.80
CA SER A 397 -17.89 -2.52 -14.76
C SER A 397 -18.69 -3.81 -14.96
N THR A 398 -19.76 -4.04 -14.19
CA THR A 398 -20.52 -5.30 -14.21
C THR A 398 -21.52 -5.36 -15.36
N GLN A 399 -21.42 -6.40 -16.19
CA GLN A 399 -22.36 -6.65 -17.28
C GLN A 399 -23.72 -7.17 -16.77
N PRO A 400 -24.83 -6.85 -17.47
CA PRO A 400 -26.19 -7.27 -17.07
C PRO A 400 -26.37 -8.76 -16.72
N PRO A 401 -25.84 -9.75 -17.47
CA PRO A 401 -26.04 -11.16 -17.15
C PRO A 401 -25.36 -11.59 -15.85
N GLU A 402 -24.22 -10.98 -15.50
CA GLU A 402 -23.55 -11.27 -14.23
C GLU A 402 -24.26 -10.55 -13.08
N PHE A 403 -24.72 -9.31 -13.30
CA PHE A 403 -25.53 -8.57 -12.32
C PHE A 403 -26.80 -9.33 -11.91
N GLN A 404 -27.50 -9.97 -12.86
CA GLN A 404 -28.71 -10.76 -12.57
C GLN A 404 -28.47 -11.88 -11.56
N ARG A 405 -27.25 -12.45 -11.52
CA ARG A 405 -26.91 -13.54 -10.60
C ARG A 405 -26.75 -13.05 -9.16
N CYS A 406 -26.21 -11.86 -8.97
CA CYS A 406 -25.90 -11.31 -7.66
C CYS A 406 -26.88 -10.23 -7.17
N MET A 407 -27.79 -9.74 -8.00
CA MET A 407 -28.69 -8.62 -7.66
C MET A 407 -29.51 -8.87 -6.39
N VAL A 408 -30.09 -10.07 -6.21
CA VAL A 408 -30.95 -10.35 -5.06
C VAL A 408 -30.18 -10.25 -3.74
N PRO A 409 -29.09 -11.00 -3.51
CA PRO A 409 -28.33 -10.89 -2.26
C PRO A 409 -27.71 -9.49 -2.08
N LEU A 410 -27.34 -8.81 -3.16
CA LEU A 410 -26.83 -7.44 -3.13
C LEU A 410 -27.87 -6.46 -2.58
N PHE A 411 -29.07 -6.41 -3.16
CA PHE A 411 -30.11 -5.49 -2.70
C PHE A 411 -30.63 -5.83 -1.30
N LYS A 412 -30.62 -7.10 -0.91
CA LYS A 412 -30.90 -7.48 0.50
C LYS A 412 -29.92 -6.82 1.46
N GLN A 413 -28.64 -6.76 1.10
CA GLN A 413 -27.62 -6.13 1.94
C GLN A 413 -27.70 -4.60 1.89
N ILE A 414 -27.90 -3.99 0.72
CA ILE A 414 -28.10 -2.54 0.58
C ILE A 414 -29.31 -2.10 1.43
N ALA A 415 -30.43 -2.82 1.40
CA ALA A 415 -31.60 -2.52 2.21
C ALA A 415 -31.30 -2.54 3.72
N ARG A 416 -30.35 -3.36 4.19
CA ARG A 416 -29.90 -3.33 5.60
C ARG A 416 -29.06 -2.10 5.90
N CYS A 417 -28.19 -1.69 4.98
CA CYS A 417 -27.36 -0.48 5.11
C CYS A 417 -28.22 0.78 5.20
N LEU A 418 -29.26 0.87 4.37
CA LEU A 418 -30.26 1.93 4.37
C LEU A 418 -31.05 2.02 5.68
N ASN A 419 -31.23 0.89 6.37
CA ASN A 419 -31.87 0.84 7.68
C ASN A 419 -30.88 1.00 8.85
N SER A 420 -29.59 1.24 8.57
CA SER A 420 -28.56 1.42 9.59
C SER A 420 -28.86 2.67 10.42
N SER A 421 -28.58 2.60 11.73
CA SER A 421 -28.66 3.76 12.62
C SER A 421 -27.56 4.78 12.37
N HIS A 422 -26.47 4.39 11.68
CA HIS A 422 -25.31 5.22 11.42
C HIS A 422 -25.48 6.06 10.16
N PHE A 423 -25.38 7.39 10.26
CA PHE A 423 -25.67 8.30 9.15
C PHE A 423 -24.73 8.09 7.94
N GLN A 424 -23.41 7.91 8.15
CA GLN A 424 -22.46 7.69 7.05
C GLN A 424 -22.75 6.43 6.22
N VAL A 425 -23.39 5.42 6.84
CA VAL A 425 -23.78 4.17 6.16
C VAL A 425 -25.15 4.30 5.51
N ARG A 426 -26.07 5.06 6.14
CA ARG A 426 -27.42 5.28 5.63
C ARG A 426 -27.44 6.20 4.43
N ASP A 427 -26.66 7.26 4.46
CA ASP A 427 -26.76 8.35 3.49
C ASP A 427 -25.90 8.07 2.25
N LEU A 428 -24.85 7.25 2.37
CA LEU A 428 -23.98 6.88 1.24
C LEU A 428 -24.74 6.13 0.10
N PRO A 429 -25.69 5.21 0.38
CA PRO A 429 -26.51 4.61 -0.66
C PRO A 429 -27.75 5.43 -1.06
N LEU A 430 -28.09 6.53 -0.35
CA LEU A 430 -29.29 7.35 -0.60
C LEU A 430 -29.03 8.70 -1.29
N LEU A 431 -27.83 9.25 -1.21
CA LEU A 431 -27.49 10.60 -1.69
C LEU A 431 -27.19 10.68 -3.19
N SER A 432 -27.72 9.77 -4.02
CA SER A 432 -27.51 9.73 -5.48
C SER A 432 -28.77 9.37 -6.27
#